data_AF-A0A1B7X9H5-F1
#
_entry.id   AF-A0A1B7X9H5-F1
#
_cell.length_a   1.000
_cell.length_b   1.000
_cell.length_c   1.000
_cell.angle_alpha   90.00
_cell.angle_beta   90.00
_cell.angle_gamma   90.00
#
_symmetry.space_group_name_H-M   'P 1'
#
loop_
_entity.id
_entity.type
_entity.pdbx_description
1 polymer ?
#
loop_
_entity_poly.entity_id
_entity_poly.type
_entity_poly.pdbx_seq_one_letter_code
_entity_poly.pdbx_strand_id
1 'polypeptide(L)'
;MKKNVLCIVALMVAAFVANSAFAADQTLYSAETSSPILLDGKAESAWDKAKEIVVTVDQLVYEPNNGYEGMKETDVRIKSLHDENFVYFLITYKDPTKSLARFPWVKQKDGSWKKLANKDTTGHDNTYYEDKFSIYWNINTKGFESEGCMISCHLDIEGDTSAGRKFTASAGETIDMWHAKYVRSLPMGMFDDQYVDSNTDPKKNKSWGRKGDTGKGGYKNNDNADKTAPAYMNLNPTADEQYYVIPSKKVPFVDTFKEGDIVPGISIAPMQGGRADVLSRIEYKDGQWTLEVKRALRTKGKDAEVHDVQFIDKTKAYPFGIAVFDNSQINHLFHNDTLELRFK
;
A
#
# COMPACT_ATOMS: atom_id res chain seq x y z
N MET A 1 -3.10 34.79 -74.53
CA MET A 1 -3.51 33.78 -73.53
C MET A 1 -2.30 32.95 -73.11
N LYS A 2 -1.77 33.19 -71.91
CA LYS A 2 -1.01 32.22 -71.09
C LYS A 2 -0.93 32.84 -69.69
N LYS A 3 -1.65 32.23 -68.74
CA LYS A 3 -1.77 32.66 -67.34
C LYS A 3 -0.50 32.24 -66.60
N ASN A 4 0.14 33.18 -65.91
CA ASN A 4 1.16 32.88 -64.90
C ASN A 4 0.45 32.47 -63.61
N VAL A 5 0.77 31.27 -63.12
CA VAL A 5 0.31 30.73 -61.84
C VAL A 5 1.24 31.26 -60.76
N LEU A 6 0.68 31.99 -59.79
CA LEU A 6 1.37 32.44 -58.59
C LEU A 6 1.05 31.44 -57.47
N CYS A 7 2.05 30.69 -57.01
CA CYS A 7 1.94 29.81 -55.84
C CYS A 7 1.95 30.66 -54.56
N ILE A 8 0.85 30.63 -53.80
CA ILE A 8 0.79 31.17 -52.44
C ILE A 8 1.14 30.03 -51.49
N VAL A 9 2.28 30.14 -50.81
CA VAL A 9 2.64 29.26 -49.68
C VAL A 9 2.04 29.88 -48.42
N ALA A 10 1.03 29.23 -47.85
CA ALA A 10 0.47 29.59 -46.55
C ALA A 10 1.35 28.98 -45.45
N LEU A 11 2.08 29.82 -44.69
CA LEU A 11 2.70 29.41 -43.44
C LEU A 11 1.61 29.34 -42.36
N MET A 12 1.27 28.12 -41.92
CA MET A 12 0.55 27.92 -40.65
C MET A 12 1.57 27.99 -39.50
N VAL A 13 1.47 29.04 -38.69
CA VAL A 13 2.16 29.11 -37.39
C VAL A 13 1.33 28.29 -36.40
N ALA A 14 1.78 27.09 -36.07
CA ALA A 14 1.22 26.31 -34.97
C ALA A 14 1.70 26.92 -33.65
N ALA A 15 0.78 27.53 -32.91
CA ALA A 15 1.03 27.96 -31.54
C ALA A 15 1.18 26.72 -30.65
N PHE A 16 2.41 26.44 -30.23
CA PHE A 16 2.67 25.49 -29.14
C PHE A 16 2.13 26.09 -27.84
N VAL A 17 0.99 25.58 -27.37
CA VAL A 17 0.57 25.77 -25.99
C VAL A 17 1.52 24.92 -25.15
N ALA A 18 2.45 25.57 -24.46
CA ALA A 18 3.28 24.91 -23.47
C ALA A 18 2.37 24.46 -22.32
N ASN A 19 2.12 23.15 -22.23
CA ASN A 19 1.66 22.55 -20.99
C ASN A 19 2.80 22.72 -19.98
N SER A 20 2.66 23.71 -19.09
CA SER A 20 3.48 23.77 -17.88
C SER A 20 3.11 22.56 -17.03
N ALA A 21 3.93 21.52 -17.09
CA ALA A 21 3.94 20.46 -16.08
C ALA A 21 4.16 21.16 -14.73
N PHE A 22 3.10 21.24 -13.91
CA PHE A 22 3.25 21.66 -12.53
C PHE A 22 4.16 20.63 -11.87
N ALA A 23 5.35 21.04 -11.45
CA ALA A 23 6.14 20.24 -10.53
C ALA A 23 5.24 19.97 -9.31
N ALA A 24 5.01 18.70 -8.99
CA ALA A 24 4.23 18.32 -7.83
C ALA A 24 4.82 19.00 -6.59
N ASP A 25 3.98 19.54 -5.71
CA ASP A 25 4.46 20.03 -4.42
C ASP A 25 4.94 18.82 -3.63
N GLN A 26 6.26 18.65 -3.57
CA GLN A 26 6.90 17.55 -2.86
C GLN A 26 6.82 17.74 -1.35
N THR A 27 6.36 18.89 -0.85
CA THR A 27 6.26 19.16 0.60
C THR A 27 4.82 19.04 1.11
N LEU A 28 4.56 18.01 1.90
CA LEU A 28 3.35 17.86 2.69
C LEU A 28 3.49 18.64 4.01
N TYR A 29 2.67 19.67 4.19
CA TYR A 29 2.59 20.38 5.46
C TYR A 29 1.53 19.77 6.38
N SER A 30 1.96 19.31 7.55
CA SER A 30 1.06 18.87 8.62
C SER A 30 0.60 20.09 9.42
N ALA A 31 -0.66 20.49 9.25
CA ALA A 31 -1.23 21.64 9.96
C ALA A 31 -1.71 21.25 11.37
N GLU A 32 -1.48 22.12 12.35
CA GLU A 32 -2.00 21.91 13.71
C GLU A 32 -3.54 21.85 13.75
N THR A 33 -4.07 20.91 14.52
CA THR A 33 -5.50 20.76 14.77
C THR A 33 -5.79 20.51 16.25
N SER A 34 -6.89 21.08 16.73
CA SER A 34 -7.52 20.75 18.01
C SER A 34 -8.86 20.01 17.83
N SER A 35 -9.29 19.82 16.57
CA SER A 35 -10.49 19.08 16.24
C SER A 35 -10.21 17.57 16.31
N PRO A 36 -11.12 16.77 16.91
CA PRO A 36 -10.94 15.33 16.91
C PRO A 36 -11.02 14.78 15.48
N ILE A 37 -10.13 13.84 15.16
CA ILE A 37 -10.17 13.06 13.92
C ILE A 37 -10.68 11.66 14.28
N LEU A 38 -11.84 11.30 13.75
CA LEU A 38 -12.44 9.98 13.94
C LEU A 38 -12.02 9.12 12.76
N LEU A 39 -11.23 8.07 13.02
CA LEU A 39 -10.92 7.11 11.98
C LEU A 39 -12.19 6.34 11.60
N ASP A 40 -12.81 6.71 10.48
CA ASP A 40 -13.96 6.02 9.89
C ASP A 40 -13.88 5.93 8.35
N GLY A 41 -12.82 6.49 7.75
CA GLY A 41 -12.60 6.52 6.31
C GLY A 41 -13.25 7.71 5.62
N LYS A 42 -13.72 8.73 6.36
CA LYS A 42 -14.41 9.90 5.81
C LYS A 42 -13.80 11.19 6.30
N ALA A 43 -13.44 12.05 5.35
CA ALA A 43 -12.89 13.35 5.68
C ALA A 43 -13.88 14.25 6.43
N GLU A 44 -13.53 14.66 7.65
CA GLU A 44 -14.19 15.74 8.36
C GLU A 44 -13.72 17.14 7.94
N SER A 45 -14.49 18.17 8.32
CA SER A 45 -14.14 19.58 8.04
C SER A 45 -12.78 20.04 8.61
N ALA A 46 -12.21 19.31 9.57
CA ALA A 46 -10.87 19.61 10.08
C ALA A 46 -9.80 19.55 8.96
N TRP A 47 -9.98 18.67 7.97
CA TRP A 47 -9.08 18.51 6.83
C TRP A 47 -9.09 19.70 5.85
N ASP A 48 -10.07 20.62 5.95
CA ASP A 48 -10.13 21.80 5.10
C ASP A 48 -8.99 22.79 5.41
N LYS A 49 -8.40 22.71 6.60
CA LYS A 49 -7.23 23.50 7.01
C LYS A 49 -5.92 22.98 6.45
N ALA A 50 -5.86 21.71 6.09
CA ALA A 50 -4.64 21.07 5.58
C ALA A 50 -4.51 21.31 4.08
N LYS A 51 -3.32 21.76 3.65
CA LYS A 51 -2.98 21.82 2.23
C LYS A 51 -2.85 20.40 1.67
N GLU A 52 -3.54 20.14 0.58
CA GLU A 52 -3.40 18.90 -0.18
C GLU A 52 -2.16 18.96 -1.08
N ILE A 53 -1.42 17.85 -1.14
CA ILE A 53 -0.51 17.55 -2.25
C ILE A 53 -1.11 16.46 -3.11
N VAL A 54 -0.74 16.45 -4.39
CA VAL A 54 -1.12 15.42 -5.36
C VAL A 54 0.15 14.80 -5.90
N VAL A 55 0.27 13.48 -5.77
CA VAL A 55 1.42 12.70 -6.21
C VAL A 55 0.93 11.68 -7.23
N THR A 56 1.32 11.87 -8.48
CA THR A 56 1.08 10.87 -9.53
C THR A 56 2.04 9.71 -9.34
N VAL A 57 1.50 8.49 -9.22
CA VAL A 57 2.26 7.24 -9.22
C VAL A 57 2.01 6.52 -10.54
N ASP A 58 3.01 6.51 -11.42
CA ASP A 58 2.92 6.07 -12.82
C ASP A 58 4.05 5.11 -13.23
N GLN A 59 4.94 4.77 -12.30
CA GLN A 59 6.02 3.81 -12.53
C GLN A 59 5.60 2.42 -12.05
N LEU A 60 6.06 1.38 -12.74
CA LEU A 60 5.86 -0.03 -12.38
C LEU A 60 7.20 -0.73 -12.24
N VAL A 61 7.29 -1.67 -11.29
CA VAL A 61 8.52 -2.42 -11.03
C VAL A 61 8.81 -3.39 -12.18
N TYR A 62 7.76 -4.02 -12.70
CA TYR A 62 7.80 -4.95 -13.83
C TYR A 62 6.40 -5.07 -14.46
N GLU A 63 6.34 -5.71 -15.63
CA GLU A 63 5.09 -6.04 -16.31
C GLU A 63 4.67 -7.49 -15.95
N PRO A 64 3.53 -7.70 -15.27
CA PRO A 64 3.01 -9.03 -15.02
C PRO A 64 2.58 -9.73 -16.31
N ASN A 65 2.85 -11.03 -16.42
CA ASN A 65 2.46 -11.85 -17.58
C ASN A 65 1.40 -12.90 -17.26
N ASN A 66 0.63 -12.70 -16.19
CA ASN A 66 -0.52 -13.53 -15.83
C ASN A 66 -1.85 -13.00 -16.40
N GLY A 67 -1.81 -11.95 -17.23
CA GLY A 67 -2.97 -11.39 -17.94
C GLY A 67 -3.78 -10.34 -17.18
N TYR A 68 -3.34 -9.91 -15.99
CA TYR A 68 -3.92 -8.76 -15.30
C TYR A 68 -3.18 -7.48 -15.68
N GLU A 69 -3.83 -6.58 -16.42
CA GLU A 69 -3.21 -5.33 -16.83
C GLU A 69 -3.08 -4.34 -15.67
N GLY A 70 -4.07 -4.33 -14.77
CA GLY A 70 -4.15 -3.43 -13.61
C GLY A 70 -4.13 -1.95 -13.97
N MET A 71 -4.10 -1.12 -12.93
CA MET A 71 -3.83 0.30 -13.02
C MET A 71 -2.41 0.54 -13.54
N LYS A 72 -2.27 1.50 -14.45
CA LYS A 72 -0.96 1.98 -14.96
C LYS A 72 -0.49 3.26 -14.29
N GLU A 73 -1.45 4.04 -13.79
CA GLU A 73 -1.21 5.27 -13.07
C GLU A 73 -2.39 5.57 -12.14
N THR A 74 -2.15 6.34 -11.08
CA THR A 74 -3.21 7.00 -10.31
C THR A 74 -2.64 8.23 -9.59
N ASP A 75 -3.51 9.20 -9.29
CA ASP A 75 -3.14 10.35 -8.45
C ASP A 75 -3.47 10.04 -7.00
N VAL A 76 -2.45 10.07 -6.14
CA VAL A 76 -2.61 10.00 -4.69
C VAL A 76 -2.67 11.40 -4.13
N ARG A 77 -3.79 11.72 -3.48
CA ARG A 77 -4.01 13.00 -2.78
C ARG A 77 -3.76 12.81 -1.31
N ILE A 78 -2.92 13.65 -0.72
CA ILE A 78 -2.52 13.54 0.69
C ILE A 78 -2.70 14.87 1.39
N LYS A 79 -3.35 14.82 2.54
CA LYS A 79 -3.37 15.89 3.55
C LYS A 79 -2.81 15.37 4.86
N SER A 80 -2.22 16.25 5.66
CA SER A 80 -1.76 15.91 7.01
C SER A 80 -2.21 16.95 8.02
N LEU A 81 -2.58 16.45 9.20
CA LEU A 81 -2.85 17.23 10.40
C LEU A 81 -2.00 16.67 11.54
N HIS A 82 -1.81 17.46 12.60
CA HIS A 82 -1.23 16.95 13.84
C HIS A 82 -1.77 17.68 15.06
N ASP A 83 -1.70 17.02 16.21
CA ASP A 83 -1.94 17.63 17.53
C ASP A 83 -0.68 17.47 18.41
N GLU A 84 -0.81 17.63 19.72
CA GLU A 84 0.29 17.47 20.68
C GLU A 84 0.82 16.03 20.77
N ASN A 85 0.02 15.04 20.38
CA ASN A 85 0.25 13.61 20.61
C ASN A 85 0.36 12.80 19.32
N PHE A 86 -0.34 13.19 18.26
CA PHE A 86 -0.53 12.40 17.05
C PHE A 86 -0.29 13.18 15.77
N VAL A 87 0.15 12.46 14.74
CA VAL A 87 0.08 12.87 13.34
C VAL A 87 -1.04 12.09 12.65
N TYR A 88 -1.74 12.77 11.76
CA TYR A 88 -2.84 12.24 10.98
C TYR A 88 -2.57 12.41 9.48
N PHE A 89 -3.05 11.46 8.69
CA PHE A 89 -3.03 11.55 7.24
C PHE A 89 -4.39 11.17 6.67
N LEU A 90 -4.87 11.99 5.72
CA LEU A 90 -5.98 11.66 4.85
C LEU A 90 -5.42 11.39 3.46
N ILE A 91 -5.67 10.20 2.94
CA ILE A 91 -5.10 9.71 1.69
C ILE A 91 -6.23 9.25 0.81
N THR A 92 -6.31 9.76 -0.42
CA THR A 92 -7.29 9.29 -1.41
C THR A 92 -6.64 8.99 -2.74
N TYR A 93 -7.13 7.96 -3.43
CA TYR A 93 -6.71 7.65 -4.80
C TYR A 93 -7.81 6.87 -5.53
N LYS A 94 -7.85 7.02 -6.85
CA LYS A 94 -8.80 6.26 -7.68
C LYS A 94 -8.30 4.84 -7.88
N ASP A 95 -9.22 3.90 -7.75
CA ASP A 95 -9.02 2.48 -8.02
C ASP A 95 -10.34 1.92 -8.56
N PRO A 96 -10.44 1.55 -9.84
CA PRO A 96 -11.70 1.12 -10.43
C PRO A 96 -12.11 -0.32 -10.04
N THR A 97 -11.27 -1.09 -9.33
CA THR A 97 -11.45 -2.54 -9.18
C THR A 97 -11.89 -2.99 -7.79
N LYS A 98 -11.52 -2.26 -6.73
CA LYS A 98 -11.72 -2.65 -5.31
C LYS A 98 -11.31 -4.10 -5.08
N SER A 99 -10.03 -4.40 -5.21
CA SER A 99 -9.57 -5.79 -5.16
C SER A 99 -9.41 -6.27 -3.72
N LEU A 100 -10.25 -7.22 -3.32
CA LEU A 100 -10.20 -7.89 -2.01
C LEU A 100 -10.01 -9.41 -2.12
N ALA A 101 -10.03 -9.97 -3.32
CA ALA A 101 -10.11 -11.40 -3.58
C ALA A 101 -8.78 -12.15 -3.34
N ARG A 102 -8.28 -12.11 -2.10
CA ARG A 102 -6.99 -12.68 -1.71
C ARG A 102 -7.02 -14.21 -1.62
N PHE A 103 -6.57 -14.86 -2.68
CA PHE A 103 -6.48 -16.32 -2.81
C PHE A 103 -7.71 -17.08 -2.26
N PRO A 104 -8.95 -16.72 -2.65
CA PRO A 104 -10.15 -17.33 -2.10
C PRO A 104 -10.23 -18.81 -2.44
N TRP A 105 -10.93 -19.58 -1.59
CA TRP A 105 -11.36 -20.93 -1.91
C TRP A 105 -12.69 -20.87 -2.65
N VAL A 106 -12.83 -21.65 -3.72
CA VAL A 106 -14.04 -21.74 -4.54
C VAL A 106 -14.52 -23.18 -4.63
N LYS A 107 -15.81 -23.39 -4.38
CA LYS A 107 -16.47 -24.69 -4.50
C LYS A 107 -16.56 -25.08 -5.98
N GLN A 108 -16.04 -26.26 -6.32
CA GLN A 108 -16.05 -26.80 -7.67
C GLN A 108 -17.32 -27.65 -7.93
N LYS A 109 -17.63 -27.87 -9.20
CA LYS A 109 -18.77 -28.68 -9.65
C LYS A 109 -18.77 -30.12 -9.13
N ASP A 110 -17.58 -30.71 -8.98
CA ASP A 110 -17.39 -32.08 -8.48
C ASP A 110 -17.48 -32.18 -6.94
N GLY A 111 -17.76 -31.06 -6.26
CA GLY A 111 -17.83 -30.98 -4.81
C GLY A 111 -16.49 -30.71 -4.12
N SER A 112 -15.37 -30.66 -4.85
CA SER A 112 -14.06 -30.30 -4.29
C SER A 112 -13.93 -28.79 -4.06
N TRP A 113 -12.89 -28.39 -3.32
CA TRP A 113 -12.53 -26.98 -3.12
C TRP A 113 -11.22 -26.66 -3.82
N LYS A 114 -11.17 -25.53 -4.52
CA LYS A 114 -9.97 -25.03 -5.19
C LYS A 114 -9.61 -23.66 -4.66
N LYS A 115 -8.35 -23.48 -4.24
CA LYS A 115 -7.82 -22.16 -3.92
C LYS A 115 -7.43 -21.46 -5.22
N LEU A 116 -8.00 -20.28 -5.47
CA LEU A 116 -7.66 -19.50 -6.65
C LEU A 116 -6.27 -18.90 -6.50
N ALA A 117 -5.50 -19.03 -7.58
CA ALA A 117 -4.23 -18.38 -7.79
C ALA A 117 -3.95 -18.34 -9.30
N ASN A 118 -3.32 -17.28 -9.76
CA ASN A 118 -2.86 -17.05 -11.12
C ASN A 118 -1.52 -16.31 -11.06
N LYS A 119 -0.47 -17.08 -10.74
CA LYS A 119 0.87 -16.53 -10.55
C LYS A 119 1.54 -16.24 -11.88
N ASP A 120 2.25 -15.13 -11.94
CA ASP A 120 3.14 -14.77 -13.06
C ASP A 120 4.50 -15.47 -12.96
N THR A 121 5.41 -15.14 -13.89
CA THR A 121 6.78 -15.70 -13.92
C THR A 121 7.64 -15.35 -12.72
N THR A 122 7.25 -14.37 -11.91
CA THR A 122 7.94 -14.05 -10.65
C THR A 122 7.45 -14.93 -9.48
N GLY A 123 6.45 -15.78 -9.72
CA GLY A 123 5.82 -16.63 -8.70
C GLY A 123 4.84 -15.89 -7.79
N HIS A 124 4.49 -14.66 -8.15
CA HIS A 124 3.59 -13.77 -7.42
C HIS A 124 2.27 -13.61 -8.17
N ASP A 125 1.22 -13.23 -7.45
CA ASP A 125 -0.13 -13.14 -7.99
C ASP A 125 -0.58 -11.68 -8.07
N ASN A 126 -1.17 -11.32 -9.20
CA ASN A 126 -1.77 -10.01 -9.44
C ASN A 126 -3.23 -10.12 -9.94
N THR A 127 -3.90 -11.26 -9.73
CA THR A 127 -5.28 -11.53 -10.17
C THR A 127 -6.19 -11.85 -8.98
N TYR A 128 -5.69 -12.61 -8.02
CA TYR A 128 -6.40 -13.02 -6.81
C TYR A 128 -5.65 -12.54 -5.57
N TYR A 129 -5.52 -11.21 -5.46
CA TYR A 129 -4.87 -10.57 -4.34
C TYR A 129 -5.75 -9.47 -3.74
N GLU A 130 -5.11 -8.51 -3.08
CA GLU A 130 -5.76 -7.39 -2.41
C GLU A 130 -5.10 -6.09 -2.84
N ASP A 131 -5.86 -5.00 -2.75
CA ASP A 131 -5.33 -3.65 -2.79
C ASP A 131 -4.49 -3.37 -1.54
N LYS A 132 -3.46 -2.57 -1.72
CA LYS A 132 -2.58 -2.13 -0.62
C LYS A 132 -2.11 -0.71 -0.86
N PHE A 133 -1.67 -0.09 0.22
CA PHE A 133 -0.99 1.19 0.19
C PHE A 133 0.23 1.13 1.12
N SER A 134 1.32 1.77 0.76
CA SER A 134 2.49 1.84 1.64
C SER A 134 3.09 3.23 1.70
N ILE A 135 3.67 3.55 2.85
CA ILE A 135 4.48 4.74 3.08
C ILE A 135 5.84 4.28 3.61
N TYR A 136 6.91 4.83 3.04
CA TYR A 136 8.29 4.64 3.51
C TYR A 136 8.77 5.94 4.13
N TRP A 137 9.29 5.90 5.35
CA TRP A 137 9.88 7.05 6.02
C TRP A 137 11.37 6.82 6.24
N ASN A 138 12.21 7.81 5.89
CA ASN A 138 13.63 7.72 6.23
C ASN A 138 13.83 7.84 7.75
N ILE A 139 14.59 6.91 8.34
CA ILE A 139 15.10 7.05 9.71
C ILE A 139 16.53 7.57 9.65
N ASN A 140 17.40 6.83 8.95
CA ASN A 140 18.83 7.14 8.88
C ASN A 140 19.54 6.54 7.63
N THR A 141 18.78 6.13 6.61
CA THR A 141 19.35 5.54 5.39
C THR A 141 19.94 6.64 4.50
N LYS A 142 21.25 6.56 4.25
CA LYS A 142 21.95 7.59 3.47
C LYS A 142 21.48 7.57 2.02
N GLY A 143 21.19 8.76 1.47
CA GLY A 143 20.77 8.92 0.08
C GLY A 143 19.26 8.79 -0.13
N PHE A 144 18.48 8.48 0.92
CA PHE A 144 17.03 8.47 0.81
C PHE A 144 16.48 9.86 0.42
N GLU A 145 17.09 10.95 0.91
CA GLU A 145 16.67 12.30 0.55
C GLU A 145 16.71 12.54 -0.97
N SER A 146 17.66 11.91 -1.68
CA SER A 146 17.81 12.04 -3.13
C SER A 146 17.09 10.98 -3.94
N GLU A 147 17.00 9.74 -3.45
CA GLU A 147 16.51 8.59 -4.23
C GLU A 147 15.19 8.01 -3.69
N GLY A 148 14.65 8.59 -2.62
CA GLY A 148 13.42 8.14 -1.97
C GLY A 148 13.44 6.65 -1.65
N CYS A 149 12.33 5.96 -1.91
CA CYS A 149 12.21 4.53 -1.65
C CYS A 149 13.07 3.65 -2.57
N MET A 150 13.64 4.21 -3.66
CA MET A 150 14.47 3.48 -4.60
C MET A 150 15.84 3.13 -4.03
N ILE A 151 16.33 3.87 -3.03
CA ILE A 151 17.60 3.61 -2.36
C ILE A 151 17.72 2.19 -1.77
N SER A 152 16.57 1.58 -1.45
CA SER A 152 16.50 0.22 -0.91
C SER A 152 16.12 -0.83 -1.95
N CYS A 153 15.79 -0.43 -3.18
CA CYS A 153 15.29 -1.30 -4.24
C CYS A 153 16.44 -1.97 -5.00
N HIS A 154 16.45 -3.30 -5.01
CA HIS A 154 17.47 -4.08 -5.71
C HIS A 154 16.79 -5.06 -6.65
N LEU A 155 17.01 -4.88 -7.96
CA LEU A 155 16.47 -5.70 -9.04
C LEU A 155 17.51 -6.73 -9.50
N ASP A 156 17.07 -7.72 -10.28
CA ASP A 156 17.93 -8.68 -10.99
C ASP A 156 18.99 -9.39 -10.14
N ILE A 157 18.64 -9.72 -8.89
CA ILE A 157 19.52 -10.47 -7.99
C ILE A 157 19.69 -11.90 -8.52
N GLU A 158 20.94 -12.29 -8.75
CA GLU A 158 21.27 -13.61 -9.29
C GLU A 158 20.65 -14.75 -8.47
N GLY A 159 19.93 -15.64 -9.15
CA GLY A 159 19.26 -16.79 -8.54
C GLY A 159 17.95 -16.47 -7.80
N ASP A 160 17.52 -15.20 -7.78
CA ASP A 160 16.21 -14.80 -7.29
C ASP A 160 15.20 -14.70 -8.44
N THR A 161 13.96 -15.10 -8.16
CA THR A 161 12.85 -15.07 -9.13
C THR A 161 11.88 -13.91 -8.86
N SER A 162 12.05 -13.19 -7.74
CA SER A 162 11.28 -11.98 -7.44
C SER A 162 11.66 -10.84 -8.39
N ALA A 163 10.71 -9.98 -8.73
CA ALA A 163 10.98 -8.78 -9.53
C ALA A 163 11.93 -7.78 -8.83
N GLY A 164 12.05 -7.88 -7.50
CA GLY A 164 12.98 -7.08 -6.74
C GLY A 164 12.97 -7.43 -5.27
N ARG A 165 13.97 -6.94 -4.55
CA ARG A 165 14.12 -7.01 -3.09
C ARG A 165 14.34 -5.63 -2.49
N LYS A 166 13.97 -5.50 -1.22
CA LYS A 166 14.16 -4.28 -0.44
C LYS A 166 15.12 -4.57 0.71
N PHE A 167 16.24 -3.85 0.76
CA PHE A 167 17.21 -3.84 1.86
C PHE A 167 18.05 -2.57 1.81
N THR A 168 18.54 -2.09 2.95
CA THR A 168 19.44 -0.93 3.03
C THR A 168 20.90 -1.34 2.75
N ALA A 169 21.74 -0.37 2.39
CA ALA A 169 23.11 -0.63 1.98
C ALA A 169 24.03 -1.00 3.16
N SER A 170 23.84 -0.34 4.31
CA SER A 170 24.75 -0.47 5.46
C SER A 170 24.07 -1.02 6.71
N ALA A 171 24.83 -1.78 7.51
CA ALA A 171 24.36 -2.25 8.81
C ALA A 171 23.99 -1.08 9.73
N GLY A 172 22.82 -1.17 10.37
CA GLY A 172 22.27 -0.12 11.24
C GLY A 172 21.46 0.95 10.51
N GLU A 173 21.44 0.95 9.18
CA GLU A 173 20.49 1.76 8.41
C GLU A 173 19.11 1.09 8.40
N THR A 174 18.09 1.89 8.69
CA THR A 174 16.69 1.48 8.69
C THR A 174 15.81 2.48 7.94
N ILE A 175 14.72 1.96 7.40
CA ILE A 175 13.60 2.70 6.82
C ILE A 175 12.34 2.19 7.50
N ASP A 176 11.53 3.08 8.04
CA ASP A 176 10.21 2.76 8.59
C ASP A 176 9.24 2.56 7.41
N MET A 177 8.50 1.45 7.42
CA MET A 177 7.60 1.02 6.35
C MET A 177 6.21 0.76 6.92
N TRP A 178 5.29 1.67 6.68
CA TRP A 178 3.87 1.43 6.94
C TRP A 178 3.29 0.70 5.73
N HIS A 179 2.60 -0.42 5.95
CA HIS A 179 2.04 -1.22 4.85
C HIS A 179 0.59 -1.68 5.10
N ALA A 180 -0.36 -0.92 4.54
CA ALA A 180 -1.80 -1.10 4.66
C ALA A 180 -2.23 -2.20 3.70
N LYS A 181 -2.82 -3.27 4.25
CA LYS A 181 -3.27 -4.44 3.50
C LYS A 181 -4.78 -4.57 3.67
N TYR A 182 -5.51 -4.42 2.57
CA TYR A 182 -6.94 -4.08 2.65
C TYR A 182 -7.80 -5.26 3.10
N VAL A 183 -7.28 -6.47 2.95
CA VAL A 183 -7.85 -7.72 3.47
C VAL A 183 -7.18 -8.12 4.78
N ARG A 184 -5.85 -7.94 4.88
CA ARG A 184 -5.05 -8.53 5.96
C ARG A 184 -4.90 -7.68 7.22
N SER A 185 -4.97 -6.35 7.13
CA SER A 185 -4.69 -5.45 8.26
C SER A 185 -5.80 -4.44 8.50
N LEU A 186 -6.36 -3.83 7.45
CA LEU A 186 -7.34 -2.76 7.57
C LEU A 186 -8.71 -3.19 8.13
N PRO A 187 -9.20 -4.43 7.95
CA PRO A 187 -10.41 -4.87 8.64
C PRO A 187 -10.23 -4.95 10.17
N MET A 188 -8.99 -5.03 10.65
CA MET A 188 -8.63 -4.91 12.08
C MET A 188 -8.28 -3.48 12.48
N GLY A 189 -8.38 -2.54 11.55
CA GLY A 189 -8.16 -1.14 11.82
C GLY A 189 -6.71 -0.72 11.94
N MET A 190 -5.80 -1.48 11.32
CA MET A 190 -4.36 -1.36 11.52
C MET A 190 -3.65 -1.21 10.17
N PHE A 191 -2.75 -0.23 10.11
CA PHE A 191 -1.76 -0.09 9.05
C PHE A 191 -0.52 -0.83 9.57
N ASP A 192 -0.13 -1.94 8.94
CA ASP A 192 0.91 -2.82 9.49
C ASP A 192 2.24 -2.06 9.60
N ASP A 193 2.73 -1.88 10.83
CA ASP A 193 4.00 -1.20 11.09
C ASP A 193 5.16 -2.18 10.92
N GLN A 194 6.10 -1.80 10.08
CA GLN A 194 7.17 -2.65 9.57
C GLN A 194 8.41 -1.79 9.32
N TYR A 195 9.54 -2.44 9.07
CA TYR A 195 10.76 -1.73 8.73
C TYR A 195 11.59 -2.48 7.67
N VAL A 196 12.55 -1.80 7.08
CA VAL A 196 13.55 -2.35 6.16
C VAL A 196 14.94 -2.15 6.76
N ASP A 197 15.74 -3.21 6.79
CA ASP A 197 17.15 -3.15 7.18
C ASP A 197 18.09 -3.74 6.11
N SER A 198 19.36 -3.88 6.45
CA SER A 198 20.42 -4.29 5.53
C SER A 198 20.53 -5.81 5.34
N ASN A 199 19.54 -6.60 5.76
CA ASN A 199 19.64 -8.07 5.63
C ASN A 199 19.52 -8.51 4.17
N THR A 200 20.62 -9.05 3.64
CA THR A 200 20.68 -9.65 2.30
C THR A 200 20.64 -11.17 2.29
N ASP A 201 20.60 -11.82 3.46
CA ASP A 201 20.58 -13.28 3.56
C ASP A 201 19.14 -13.81 3.60
N PRO A 202 18.64 -14.47 2.53
CA PRO A 202 17.30 -15.04 2.49
C PRO A 202 17.10 -16.20 3.47
N LYS A 203 18.18 -16.82 3.98
CA LYS A 203 18.10 -17.85 5.02
C LYS A 203 17.79 -17.25 6.39
N LYS A 204 18.28 -16.03 6.66
CA LYS A 204 17.93 -15.27 7.88
C LYS A 204 16.52 -14.68 7.80
N ASN A 205 16.16 -14.16 6.64
CA ASN A 205 14.81 -13.65 6.38
C ASN A 205 14.44 -13.77 4.90
N LYS A 206 13.41 -14.55 4.58
CA LYS A 206 12.93 -14.72 3.20
C LYS A 206 12.44 -13.42 2.54
N SER A 207 12.11 -12.42 3.35
CA SER A 207 11.71 -11.08 2.89
C SER A 207 12.90 -10.11 2.77
N TRP A 208 14.13 -10.61 2.90
CA TRP A 208 15.37 -9.84 2.84
C TRP A 208 15.42 -8.77 3.93
N GLY A 209 15.48 -7.48 3.58
CA GLY A 209 15.52 -6.40 4.56
C GLY A 209 14.18 -6.15 5.23
N ARG A 210 13.06 -6.52 4.59
CA ARG A 210 11.71 -6.22 5.11
C ARG A 210 11.34 -7.10 6.30
N LYS A 211 10.97 -6.50 7.42
CA LYS A 211 10.60 -7.16 8.67
C LYS A 211 9.38 -6.47 9.27
N GLY A 212 8.56 -7.20 10.03
CA GLY A 212 7.53 -6.57 10.83
C GLY A 212 8.13 -6.06 12.13
N ASP A 213 7.52 -5.03 12.69
CA ASP A 213 7.92 -4.52 13.99
C ASP A 213 7.73 -5.54 15.12
N THR A 214 8.19 -5.18 16.32
CA THR A 214 8.02 -6.07 17.47
C THR A 214 6.54 -6.34 17.71
N GLY A 215 6.14 -7.60 17.90
CA GLY A 215 4.72 -7.89 17.99
C GLY A 215 4.28 -9.32 17.73
N LYS A 216 2.96 -9.51 17.83
CA LYS A 216 2.25 -10.77 17.52
C LYS A 216 0.97 -10.45 16.73
N GLY A 217 0.23 -11.50 16.35
CA GLY A 217 -1.03 -11.36 15.64
C GLY A 217 -0.87 -11.21 14.14
N GLY A 218 -1.83 -10.55 13.49
CA GLY A 218 -1.90 -10.45 12.03
C GLY A 218 -2.65 -11.62 11.41
N TYR A 219 -2.10 -12.23 10.37
CA TYR A 219 -2.87 -13.09 9.46
C TYR A 219 -2.20 -14.44 9.19
N LYS A 220 -3.02 -15.44 8.85
CA LYS A 220 -2.60 -16.80 8.46
C LYS A 220 -3.44 -17.30 7.30
N ASN A 221 -2.87 -18.16 6.45
CA ASN A 221 -3.66 -18.85 5.43
C ASN A 221 -4.78 -19.66 6.09
N ASN A 222 -5.97 -19.62 5.48
CA ASN A 222 -7.14 -20.36 5.93
C ASN A 222 -7.21 -21.72 5.23
N ASP A 223 -6.21 -22.57 5.46
CA ASP A 223 -6.10 -23.89 4.86
C ASP A 223 -6.32 -24.94 5.95
N ASN A 224 -7.11 -25.98 5.69
CA ASN A 224 -7.17 -27.17 6.56
C ASN A 224 -5.82 -27.90 6.57
N ALA A 225 -5.64 -28.87 7.47
CA ALA A 225 -4.37 -29.57 7.64
C ALA A 225 -3.85 -30.21 6.33
N ASP A 226 -4.77 -30.75 5.52
CA ASP A 226 -4.45 -31.43 4.26
C ASP A 226 -4.34 -30.49 3.06
N LYS A 227 -4.63 -29.18 3.24
CA LYS A 227 -4.64 -28.15 2.19
C LYS A 227 -5.59 -28.45 1.03
N THR A 228 -6.71 -29.09 1.34
CA THR A 228 -7.75 -29.48 0.37
C THR A 228 -9.01 -28.62 0.48
N ALA A 229 -9.17 -27.87 1.56
CA ALA A 229 -10.34 -27.03 1.82
C ALA A 229 -10.02 -25.91 2.82
N PRO A 230 -10.93 -24.93 3.01
CA PRO A 230 -10.83 -23.95 4.09
C PRO A 230 -10.80 -24.61 5.47
N ALA A 231 -10.07 -24.03 6.42
CA ALA A 231 -10.14 -24.46 7.82
C ALA A 231 -11.32 -23.82 8.57
N TYR A 232 -11.66 -22.59 8.21
CA TYR A 232 -12.67 -21.78 8.89
C TYR A 232 -13.57 -21.05 7.87
N MET A 233 -14.73 -20.62 8.33
CA MET A 233 -15.63 -19.72 7.62
C MET A 233 -16.14 -18.63 8.58
N ASN A 234 -16.83 -17.62 8.04
CA ASN A 234 -17.54 -16.62 8.83
C ASN A 234 -19.02 -17.02 8.99
N LEU A 235 -19.58 -16.76 10.16
CA LEU A 235 -21.04 -16.70 10.34
C LEU A 235 -21.58 -15.40 9.75
N ASN A 236 -22.55 -15.49 8.83
CA ASN A 236 -23.25 -14.34 8.23
C ASN A 236 -22.28 -13.23 7.75
N PRO A 237 -21.37 -13.53 6.80
CA PRO A 237 -20.41 -12.54 6.31
C PRO A 237 -21.12 -11.40 5.55
N THR A 238 -20.59 -10.20 5.68
CA THR A 238 -20.88 -9.10 4.74
C THR A 238 -20.21 -9.36 3.39
N ALA A 239 -20.48 -8.50 2.40
CA ALA A 239 -19.86 -8.60 1.08
C ALA A 239 -18.33 -8.57 1.14
N ASP A 240 -17.70 -7.71 1.96
CA ASP A 240 -16.23 -7.66 2.04
C ASP A 240 -15.66 -8.84 2.85
N GLU A 241 -16.36 -9.26 3.91
CA GLU A 241 -15.96 -10.39 4.77
C GLU A 241 -15.99 -11.75 4.06
N GLN A 242 -16.48 -11.83 2.82
CA GLN A 242 -16.34 -13.03 2.00
C GLN A 242 -14.87 -13.35 1.65
N TYR A 243 -13.95 -12.38 1.84
CA TYR A 243 -12.55 -12.52 1.48
C TYR A 243 -11.58 -12.64 2.66
N TYR A 244 -12.04 -12.50 3.91
CA TYR A 244 -11.23 -12.71 5.11
C TYR A 244 -12.05 -13.29 6.27
N VAL A 245 -11.52 -14.29 6.97
CA VAL A 245 -12.13 -14.79 8.22
C VAL A 245 -11.81 -13.84 9.36
N ILE A 246 -12.82 -13.18 9.91
CA ILE A 246 -12.71 -12.21 11.01
C ILE A 246 -12.87 -12.89 12.38
N PRO A 247 -12.08 -12.54 13.42
CA PRO A 247 -12.14 -13.24 14.70
C PRO A 247 -13.52 -13.34 15.34
N SER A 248 -14.33 -12.28 15.23
CA SER A 248 -15.66 -12.20 15.85
C SER A 248 -16.72 -13.10 15.20
N LYS A 249 -16.51 -13.54 13.96
CA LYS A 249 -17.45 -14.38 13.20
C LYS A 249 -16.87 -15.76 12.84
N LYS A 250 -15.63 -16.02 13.22
CA LYS A 250 -14.88 -17.22 12.88
C LYS A 250 -15.52 -18.47 13.48
N VAL A 251 -15.87 -19.42 12.63
CA VAL A 251 -16.30 -20.77 13.02
C VAL A 251 -15.56 -21.85 12.22
N PRO A 252 -15.47 -23.09 12.71
CA PRO A 252 -14.96 -24.21 11.93
C PRO A 252 -15.68 -24.32 10.58
N PHE A 253 -14.95 -24.64 9.52
CA PHE A 253 -15.53 -24.82 8.21
C PHE A 253 -16.50 -26.03 8.20
N VAL A 254 -17.71 -25.80 7.69
CA VAL A 254 -18.71 -26.83 7.42
C VAL A 254 -19.20 -26.64 5.99
N ASP A 255 -19.13 -27.70 5.19
CA ASP A 255 -19.39 -27.60 3.76
C ASP A 255 -20.91 -27.64 3.46
N THR A 256 -21.52 -26.46 3.42
CA THR A 256 -22.93 -26.26 3.06
C THR A 256 -23.09 -25.43 1.77
N PHE A 257 -22.01 -25.35 0.99
CA PHE A 257 -21.87 -24.44 -0.15
C PHE A 257 -22.20 -25.13 -1.47
N LYS A 258 -22.66 -24.33 -2.45
CA LYS A 258 -22.89 -24.77 -3.84
C LYS A 258 -21.71 -24.40 -4.74
N GLU A 259 -21.67 -25.00 -5.92
CA GLU A 259 -20.68 -24.66 -6.96
C GLU A 259 -20.58 -23.14 -7.17
N GLY A 260 -19.34 -22.63 -7.22
CA GLY A 260 -19.03 -21.22 -7.41
C GLY A 260 -18.99 -20.39 -6.13
N ASP A 261 -19.50 -20.90 -5.00
CA ASP A 261 -19.43 -20.18 -3.72
C ASP A 261 -17.97 -20.00 -3.26
N ILE A 262 -17.73 -18.87 -2.58
CA ILE A 262 -16.42 -18.44 -2.11
C ILE A 262 -16.31 -18.56 -0.59
N VAL A 263 -15.15 -19.02 -0.12
CA VAL A 263 -14.73 -18.95 1.29
C VAL A 263 -13.37 -18.25 1.38
N PRO A 264 -13.13 -17.39 2.38
CA PRO A 264 -11.87 -16.68 2.51
C PRO A 264 -10.62 -17.55 2.46
N GLY A 265 -9.60 -17.11 1.73
CA GLY A 265 -8.27 -17.76 1.69
C GLY A 265 -7.37 -17.45 2.89
N ILE A 266 -7.81 -16.54 3.76
CA ILE A 266 -7.03 -15.96 4.85
C ILE A 266 -7.88 -15.78 6.11
N SER A 267 -7.29 -16.00 7.28
CA SER A 267 -7.85 -15.64 8.58
C SER A 267 -7.01 -14.54 9.20
N ILE A 268 -7.67 -13.50 9.70
CA ILE A 268 -7.04 -12.30 10.25
C ILE A 268 -7.24 -12.22 11.77
N ALA A 269 -6.40 -11.45 12.42
CA ALA A 269 -6.42 -11.16 13.85
C ALA A 269 -5.74 -9.80 14.09
N PRO A 270 -6.10 -9.09 15.18
CA PRO A 270 -5.44 -7.84 15.51
C PRO A 270 -3.93 -8.06 15.71
N MET A 271 -3.15 -7.09 15.26
CA MET A 271 -1.72 -6.98 15.55
C MET A 271 -1.52 -6.43 16.96
N GLN A 272 -0.33 -6.66 17.52
CA GLN A 272 0.06 -6.24 18.87
C GLN A 272 1.52 -5.79 18.86
N GLY A 273 1.94 -4.99 19.84
CA GLY A 273 3.28 -4.43 19.90
C GLY A 273 3.46 -3.28 18.90
N GLY A 274 4.71 -2.97 18.53
CA GLY A 274 5.03 -1.92 17.57
C GLY A 274 4.28 -2.07 16.24
N ARG A 275 4.00 -3.31 15.79
CA ARG A 275 3.18 -3.57 14.59
C ARG A 275 1.78 -2.93 14.59
N ALA A 276 1.28 -2.53 15.76
CA ALA A 276 -0.04 -1.93 15.94
C ALA A 276 0.02 -0.41 16.22
N ASP A 277 1.19 0.24 16.08
CA ASP A 277 1.37 1.65 16.41
C ASP A 277 0.70 2.60 15.39
N VAL A 278 0.41 2.11 14.19
CA VAL A 278 -0.30 2.86 13.15
C VAL A 278 -1.74 2.35 13.01
N LEU A 279 -2.70 3.21 13.32
CA LEU A 279 -4.13 2.92 13.18
C LEU A 279 -4.65 3.50 11.88
N SER A 280 -5.57 2.78 11.24
CA SER A 280 -6.22 3.29 10.03
C SER A 280 -7.64 2.75 9.84
N ARG A 281 -8.50 3.53 9.20
CA ARG A 281 -9.79 3.08 8.63
C ARG A 281 -9.87 3.52 7.17
N ILE A 282 -10.67 2.77 6.42
CA ILE A 282 -10.83 2.98 4.99
C ILE A 282 -12.30 3.01 4.60
N GLU A 283 -12.60 3.77 3.55
CA GLU A 283 -13.84 3.68 2.80
C GLU A 283 -13.51 3.49 1.31
N TYR A 284 -14.25 2.62 0.64
CA TYR A 284 -14.28 2.58 -0.81
C TYR A 284 -15.62 3.10 -1.29
N LYS A 285 -15.59 4.15 -2.11
CA LYS A 285 -16.80 4.75 -2.65
C LYS A 285 -16.51 5.36 -4.02
N ASP A 286 -17.42 5.16 -4.96
CA ASP A 286 -17.39 5.77 -6.30
C ASP A 286 -16.05 5.61 -7.05
N GLY A 287 -15.43 4.43 -6.96
CA GLY A 287 -14.16 4.14 -7.64
C GLY A 287 -12.92 4.71 -6.94
N GLN A 288 -13.04 5.07 -5.66
CA GLN A 288 -11.97 5.71 -4.89
C GLN A 288 -11.83 5.07 -3.51
N TRP A 289 -10.58 4.84 -3.12
CA TRP A 289 -10.20 4.56 -1.74
C TRP A 289 -9.95 5.86 -0.99
N THR A 290 -10.47 5.93 0.23
CA THR A 290 -10.13 6.94 1.24
C THR A 290 -9.56 6.23 2.45
N LEU A 291 -8.39 6.65 2.92
CA LEU A 291 -7.78 6.16 4.14
C LEU A 291 -7.58 7.33 5.10
N GLU A 292 -7.95 7.08 6.35
CA GLU A 292 -7.52 7.92 7.45
C GLU A 292 -6.51 7.15 8.28
N VAL A 293 -5.41 7.81 8.61
CA VAL A 293 -4.28 7.22 9.33
C VAL A 293 -4.01 8.06 10.56
N LYS A 294 -3.77 7.40 11.70
CA LYS A 294 -3.35 8.03 12.95
C LYS A 294 -2.15 7.27 13.51
N ARG A 295 -1.13 8.02 13.91
CA ARG A 295 0.02 7.47 14.63
C ARG A 295 0.51 8.48 15.66
N ALA A 296 1.00 7.99 16.81
CA ALA A 296 1.62 8.85 17.81
C ALA A 296 2.85 9.57 17.23
N LEU A 297 3.08 10.83 17.59
CA LEU A 297 4.29 11.55 17.18
C LEU A 297 5.56 10.85 17.67
N ARG A 298 5.48 10.21 18.84
CA ARG A 298 6.50 9.33 19.40
C ARG A 298 5.93 7.94 19.63
N THR A 299 6.51 6.92 18.99
CA THR A 299 6.23 5.52 19.33
C THR A 299 7.08 5.07 20.51
N LYS A 300 6.63 4.02 21.18
CA LYS A 300 7.29 3.49 22.38
C LYS A 300 7.25 1.98 22.33
N GLY A 301 8.30 1.37 22.83
CA GLY A 301 8.37 -0.08 22.92
C GLY A 301 9.77 -0.58 22.65
N LYS A 302 9.88 -1.88 22.44
CA LYS A 302 11.14 -2.49 22.08
C LYS A 302 11.48 -2.09 20.64
N ASP A 303 12.69 -1.59 20.45
CA ASP A 303 13.31 -1.23 19.17
C ASP A 303 12.64 -0.06 18.39
N ALA A 304 11.63 0.61 18.95
CA ALA A 304 10.90 1.72 18.32
C ALA A 304 11.79 2.89 17.85
N GLU A 305 12.85 3.21 18.62
CA GLU A 305 13.80 4.28 18.24
C GLU A 305 14.71 3.91 17.05
N VAL A 306 14.69 2.64 16.63
CA VAL A 306 15.48 2.12 15.50
C VAL A 306 14.60 1.72 14.32
N HIS A 307 13.38 1.24 14.58
CA HIS A 307 12.47 0.76 13.54
C HIS A 307 11.46 1.81 13.08
N ASP A 308 11.18 2.83 13.90
CA ASP A 308 10.14 3.82 13.57
C ASP A 308 10.71 5.24 13.52
N VAL A 309 10.19 6.04 12.59
CA VAL A 309 10.50 7.47 12.53
C VAL A 309 9.88 8.22 13.72
N GLN A 310 10.64 9.08 14.39
CA GLN A 310 10.11 9.86 15.53
C GLN A 310 9.79 11.30 15.10
N PHE A 311 8.50 11.65 15.00
CA PHE A 311 7.98 12.96 14.58
C PHE A 311 7.98 13.99 15.73
N ILE A 312 9.04 13.98 16.54
CA ILE A 312 9.14 14.77 17.77
C ILE A 312 9.81 16.13 17.55
N ASP A 313 10.56 16.28 16.46
CA ASP A 313 11.28 17.50 16.11
C ASP A 313 10.57 18.18 14.95
N LYS A 314 9.60 19.02 15.30
CA LYS A 314 8.75 19.74 14.33
C LYS A 314 9.53 20.71 13.42
N THR A 315 10.81 20.98 13.70
CA THR A 315 11.66 21.85 12.87
C THR A 315 12.27 21.13 11.67
N LYS A 316 12.26 19.78 11.68
CA LYS A 316 12.85 18.94 10.63
C LYS A 316 11.88 18.68 9.48
N ALA A 317 12.47 18.40 8.33
CA ALA A 317 11.80 17.69 7.25
C ALA A 317 11.93 16.18 7.49
N TYR A 318 10.88 15.44 7.18
CA TYR A 318 10.85 13.99 7.25
C TYR A 318 10.66 13.43 5.83
N PRO A 319 11.75 12.95 5.19
CA PRO A 319 11.68 12.39 3.85
C PRO A 319 10.83 11.12 3.81
N PHE A 320 9.98 10.99 2.80
CA PHE A 320 9.13 9.82 2.62
C PHE A 320 8.82 9.53 1.15
N GLY A 321 8.28 8.34 0.89
CA GLY A 321 7.75 7.94 -0.41
C GLY A 321 6.49 7.08 -0.24
N ILE A 322 5.70 6.96 -1.29
CA ILE A 322 4.44 6.21 -1.27
C ILE A 322 4.36 5.19 -2.41
N ALA A 323 3.50 4.19 -2.25
CA ALA A 323 3.15 3.28 -3.34
C ALA A 323 1.71 2.76 -3.22
N VAL A 324 1.08 2.52 -4.37
CA VAL A 324 -0.26 1.93 -4.52
C VAL A 324 -0.12 0.54 -5.13
N PHE A 325 -0.80 -0.45 -4.56
CA PHE A 325 -0.85 -1.80 -5.10
C PHE A 325 -2.27 -2.08 -5.54
N ASP A 326 -2.46 -2.30 -6.84
CA ASP A 326 -3.71 -2.75 -7.42
C ASP A 326 -3.69 -4.29 -7.53
N ASN A 327 -4.55 -4.95 -6.76
CA ASN A 327 -4.75 -6.40 -6.81
C ASN A 327 -3.44 -7.23 -6.83
N SER A 328 -2.38 -6.76 -6.15
CA SER A 328 -1.03 -7.24 -6.45
C SER A 328 -0.27 -7.72 -5.22
N GLN A 329 0.45 -8.83 -5.35
CA GLN A 329 1.29 -9.36 -4.29
C GLN A 329 2.56 -8.55 -4.06
N ILE A 330 3.24 -8.11 -5.13
CA ILE A 330 4.52 -7.37 -5.04
C ILE A 330 4.63 -6.19 -5.99
N ASN A 331 3.94 -6.19 -7.14
CA ASN A 331 3.99 -5.07 -8.06
C ASN A 331 3.24 -3.87 -7.49
N HIS A 332 3.67 -2.66 -7.81
CA HIS A 332 3.05 -1.45 -7.29
C HIS A 332 3.36 -0.27 -8.19
N LEU A 333 2.43 0.67 -8.19
CA LEU A 333 2.61 2.00 -8.73
C LEU A 333 3.44 2.83 -7.76
N PHE A 334 4.51 3.44 -8.25
CA PHE A 334 5.38 4.32 -7.47
C PHE A 334 5.76 5.59 -8.25
N HIS A 335 6.46 6.48 -7.57
CA HIS A 335 7.08 7.68 -8.13
C HIS A 335 8.57 7.67 -7.79
N ASN A 336 9.39 8.36 -8.59
CA ASN A 336 10.85 8.42 -8.38
C ASN A 336 11.28 9.51 -7.39
N ASP A 337 10.45 10.52 -7.19
CA ASP A 337 10.77 11.68 -6.35
C ASP A 337 10.76 11.34 -4.86
N THR A 338 11.45 12.14 -4.05
CA THR A 338 11.31 12.12 -2.59
C THR A 338 10.27 13.16 -2.16
N LEU A 339 9.35 12.77 -1.28
CA LEU A 339 8.42 13.69 -0.63
C LEU A 339 8.97 14.10 0.73
N GLU A 340 8.55 15.26 1.25
CA GLU A 340 8.92 15.74 2.58
C GLU A 340 7.68 16.06 3.41
N LEU A 341 7.59 15.51 4.61
CA LEU A 341 6.64 15.98 5.63
C LEU A 341 7.30 17.08 6.46
N ARG A 342 6.59 18.19 6.66
CA ARG A 342 6.97 19.29 7.55
C ARG A 342 5.81 19.69 8.45
N PHE A 343 6.09 19.99 9.71
CA PHE A 343 5.08 20.43 10.66
C PHE A 343 4.93 21.96 10.60
N LYS A 344 3.69 22.46 10.68
CA LYS A 344 3.36 23.88 10.66
C LYS A 344 2.35 24.28 11.72
#